data_AF-A0AAV0WBQ3-F1
#
_entry.id   AF-A0AAV0WBQ3-F1
#
_cell.length_a   1.000
_cell.length_b   1.000
_cell.length_c   1.000
_cell.angle_alpha   90.00
_cell.angle_beta   90.00
_cell.angle_gamma   90.00
#
_symmetry.space_group_name_H-M   'P 1'
#
loop_
_entity.id
_entity.type
_entity.pdbx_description
1 polymer ?
#
loop_
_entity_poly.entity_id
_entity_poly.type
_entity_poly.pdbx_seq_one_letter_code
_entity_poly.pdbx_strand_id
1 'polypeptide(L)'
;MFLLTVLIYSLLKILRLEGLNLPKDARTLLKTPKAREHSIIKYIHPGSYIHLGVEFMLTKILTINLDIIEQNTTIKLGFNIDSFPLTTSSKSSFLPILLSFVNIPKLFNIVIPVGIYHGKFKKPSSSHEFLQYFTSEMKIILTNGISIKDKLITFEISQVVCDAPAKSFILNVKGHNAYHHGCNSCIVEGTYIDNKRMAYLDLNAPLRSNKTFRDKQDSFYHKDSSPLEEFPIDITSTVVLEYMHNICLGVMKKLIVFWVKGKKPVRLVDPNAVSEELINLKCYLPSEFNRLPRLLEECEHWKATEFRTFLLYTGPTVLKGRLKQPLLKHFMLLNYAIRLLISSENCYTHNNLAKDMLKQFVHEYGSFYGEGYVGYNVHGLIHLADFVLIHGNLDLFSAFKV
;
A
#
# COMPACT_ATOMS: atom_id res chain seq x y z
N MET A 1 9.58 -14.62 -0.72
CA MET A 1 10.21 -15.74 -1.44
C MET A 1 11.53 -16.20 -0.82
N PHE A 2 12.53 -15.32 -0.57
CA PHE A 2 13.85 -15.70 -0.01
C PHE A 2 13.82 -16.45 1.33
N LEU A 3 12.99 -16.01 2.29
CA LEU A 3 12.85 -16.67 3.60
C LEU A 3 12.24 -18.09 3.48
N LEU A 4 11.32 -18.29 2.54
CA LEU A 4 10.67 -19.59 2.31
C LEU A 4 11.65 -20.59 1.70
N THR A 5 12.49 -20.16 0.76
CA THR A 5 13.55 -21.00 0.17
C THR A 5 14.61 -21.40 1.20
N VAL A 6 14.96 -20.50 2.13
CA VAL A 6 15.90 -20.81 3.23
C VAL A 6 15.29 -21.82 4.20
N LEU A 7 14.01 -21.67 4.55
CA LEU A 7 13.29 -22.62 5.41
C LEU A 7 13.16 -24.00 4.75
N ILE A 8 12.76 -24.05 3.48
CA ILE A 8 12.66 -25.30 2.71
C ILE A 8 14.02 -25.97 2.59
N TYR A 9 15.10 -25.20 2.34
CA TYR A 9 16.45 -25.73 2.29
C TYR A 9 16.88 -26.38 3.62
N SER A 10 16.64 -25.70 4.74
CA SER A 10 16.91 -26.23 6.08
C SER A 10 16.11 -27.49 6.39
N LEU A 11 14.82 -27.50 6.04
CA LEU A 11 13.95 -28.67 6.22
C LEU A 11 14.39 -29.85 5.35
N LEU A 12 14.71 -29.61 4.07
CA LEU A 12 15.23 -30.64 3.16
C LEU A 12 16.52 -31.26 3.68
N LYS A 13 17.38 -30.49 4.36
CA LYS A 13 18.60 -31.01 4.97
C LYS A 13 18.26 -32.00 6.10
N ILE A 14 17.30 -31.67 6.96
CA ILE A 14 16.85 -32.55 8.05
C ILE A 14 16.23 -33.82 7.48
N LEU A 15 15.26 -33.70 6.57
CA LEU A 15 14.56 -34.84 5.98
C LEU A 15 15.51 -35.81 5.25
N ARG A 16 16.57 -35.30 4.62
CA ARG A 16 17.60 -36.14 3.99
C ARG A 16 18.53 -36.82 4.98
N LEU A 17 18.77 -36.24 6.17
CA LEU A 17 19.49 -36.91 7.25
C LEU A 17 18.68 -38.09 7.81
N GLU A 18 17.35 -37.97 7.84
CA GLU A 18 16.42 -39.04 8.21
C GLU A 18 16.24 -40.11 7.09
N GLY A 19 17.08 -40.09 6.04
CA GLY A 19 17.09 -41.10 4.99
C GLY A 19 16.07 -40.90 3.86
N LEU A 20 15.32 -39.79 3.83
CA LEU A 20 14.37 -39.52 2.73
C LEU A 20 15.11 -39.10 1.46
N ASN A 21 14.75 -39.74 0.33
CA ASN A 21 15.32 -39.44 -0.98
C ASN A 21 14.72 -38.16 -1.59
N LEU A 22 15.16 -37.01 -1.07
CA LEU A 22 14.74 -35.69 -1.53
C LEU A 22 15.92 -34.91 -2.14
N PRO A 23 15.67 -33.98 -3.07
CA PRO A 23 16.71 -33.11 -3.62
C PRO A 23 17.27 -32.14 -2.57
N LYS A 24 18.53 -31.72 -2.75
CA LYS A 24 19.21 -30.78 -1.83
C LYS A 24 18.69 -29.35 -1.93
N ASP A 25 18.22 -28.98 -3.11
CA ASP A 25 17.89 -27.61 -3.45
C ASP A 25 16.38 -27.49 -3.61
N ALA A 26 15.79 -26.48 -2.95
CA ALA A 26 14.38 -26.17 -3.05
C ALA A 26 13.93 -25.94 -4.50
N ARG A 27 14.81 -25.40 -5.37
CA ARG A 27 14.54 -25.22 -6.80
C ARG A 27 14.35 -26.56 -7.50
N THR A 28 15.15 -27.55 -7.16
CA THR A 28 15.01 -28.91 -7.71
C THR A 28 13.77 -29.60 -7.16
N LEU A 29 13.47 -29.44 -5.86
CA LEU A 29 12.25 -29.95 -5.24
C LEU A 29 11.00 -29.40 -5.93
N LEU A 30 10.96 -28.07 -6.09
CA LEU A 30 9.85 -27.33 -6.66
C LEU A 30 9.84 -27.32 -8.19
N LYS A 31 10.79 -28.04 -8.83
CA LYS A 31 10.99 -28.05 -10.30
C LYS A 31 10.97 -26.64 -10.88
N THR A 32 11.65 -25.70 -10.23
CA THR A 32 11.67 -24.29 -10.61
C THR A 32 12.17 -24.16 -12.05
N PRO A 33 11.43 -23.46 -12.92
CA PRO A 33 11.81 -23.26 -14.30
C PRO A 33 13.24 -22.72 -14.44
N LYS A 34 14.01 -23.23 -15.41
CA LYS A 34 15.37 -22.75 -15.67
C LYS A 34 15.31 -21.38 -16.35
N ALA A 35 16.35 -20.56 -16.20
CA ALA A 35 16.41 -19.20 -16.79
C ALA A 35 16.18 -19.14 -18.33
N ARG A 36 16.33 -20.28 -19.02
CA ARG A 36 16.06 -20.44 -20.47
C ARG A 36 14.58 -20.65 -20.82
N GLU A 37 13.72 -20.89 -19.83
CA GLU A 37 12.29 -21.17 -20.00
C GLU A 37 11.43 -19.89 -19.92
N HIS A 38 12.04 -18.75 -19.58
CA HIS A 38 11.38 -17.44 -19.59
C HIS A 38 12.21 -16.44 -20.40
N SER A 39 11.58 -15.76 -21.35
CA SER A 39 12.21 -14.68 -22.11
C SER A 39 12.37 -13.44 -21.23
N ILE A 40 13.61 -13.13 -20.84
CA ILE A 40 13.94 -11.83 -20.20
C ILE A 40 13.89 -10.76 -21.29
N ILE A 41 12.94 -9.83 -21.15
CA ILE A 41 12.79 -8.66 -21.99
C ILE A 41 13.84 -7.64 -21.53
N LYS A 42 14.96 -7.56 -22.24
CA LYS A 42 16.10 -6.69 -21.89
C LYS A 42 15.89 -5.20 -22.21
N TYR A 43 14.73 -4.81 -22.73
CA TYR A 43 14.53 -3.49 -23.34
C TYR A 43 13.67 -2.50 -22.54
N ILE A 44 13.32 -2.79 -21.28
CA ILE A 44 12.66 -1.78 -20.43
C ILE A 44 13.73 -0.90 -19.79
N HIS A 45 14.04 0.22 -20.42
CA HIS A 45 15.15 1.07 -20.01
C HIS A 45 14.97 1.64 -18.59
N PRO A 46 16.02 1.71 -17.75
CA PRO A 46 17.41 1.26 -17.96
C PRO A 46 17.70 -0.15 -17.41
N GLY A 47 16.68 -0.99 -17.24
CA GLY A 47 16.78 -2.29 -16.60
C GLY A 47 16.34 -3.44 -17.50
N SER A 48 16.01 -4.54 -16.85
CA SER A 48 15.44 -5.73 -17.48
C SER A 48 14.08 -6.01 -16.88
N TYR A 49 13.22 -6.60 -17.69
CA TYR A 49 11.88 -7.01 -17.29
C TYR A 49 11.65 -8.47 -17.64
N ILE A 50 10.89 -9.16 -16.80
CA ILE A 50 10.35 -10.48 -17.09
C ILE A 50 8.84 -10.39 -16.96
N HIS A 51 8.14 -10.80 -18.02
CA HIS A 51 6.71 -11.02 -17.98
C HIS A 51 6.45 -12.49 -17.63
N LEU A 52 5.71 -12.71 -16.53
CA LEU A 52 5.33 -14.07 -16.12
C LEU A 52 4.02 -14.52 -16.76
N GLY A 53 3.26 -13.58 -17.35
CA GLY A 53 1.95 -13.81 -17.95
C GLY A 53 0.84 -13.71 -16.90
N VAL A 54 -0.16 -12.87 -17.15
CA VAL A 54 -1.33 -12.75 -16.30
C VAL A 54 -2.23 -13.97 -16.46
N GLU A 55 -2.61 -14.28 -17.70
CA GLU A 55 -3.52 -15.39 -17.98
C GLU A 55 -2.93 -16.72 -17.50
N PHE A 56 -1.64 -16.92 -17.76
CA PHE A 56 -0.91 -18.10 -17.31
C PHE A 56 -0.96 -18.28 -15.79
N MET A 57 -0.73 -17.22 -15.03
CA MET A 57 -0.71 -17.28 -13.57
C MET A 57 -2.12 -17.40 -12.97
N LEU A 58 -3.11 -16.69 -13.52
CA LEU A 58 -4.50 -16.80 -13.09
C LEU A 58 -5.04 -18.20 -13.36
N THR A 59 -4.87 -18.73 -14.58
CA THR A 59 -5.37 -20.06 -14.97
C THR A 59 -4.84 -21.15 -14.04
N LYS A 60 -3.57 -21.09 -13.64
CA LYS A 60 -3.00 -22.06 -12.68
C LYS A 60 -3.72 -22.04 -11.34
N ILE A 61 -3.96 -20.87 -10.78
CA ILE A 61 -4.60 -20.75 -9.46
C ILE A 61 -6.08 -21.09 -9.54
N LEU A 62 -6.78 -20.58 -10.55
CA LEU A 62 -8.21 -20.81 -10.74
C LEU A 62 -8.53 -22.27 -11.07
N THR A 63 -7.67 -22.97 -11.82
CA THR A 63 -7.87 -24.41 -12.13
C THR A 63 -7.87 -25.27 -10.87
N ILE A 64 -7.02 -24.93 -9.89
CA ILE A 64 -6.92 -25.65 -8.60
C ILE A 64 -8.10 -25.32 -7.68
N ASN A 65 -8.69 -24.13 -7.83
CA ASN A 65 -9.72 -23.61 -6.95
C ASN A 65 -11.05 -23.40 -7.70
N LEU A 66 -11.33 -24.20 -8.73
CA LEU A 66 -12.47 -23.98 -9.60
C LEU A 66 -13.80 -24.26 -8.90
N ASP A 67 -13.78 -25.16 -7.93
CA ASP A 67 -14.89 -25.58 -7.08
C ASP A 67 -15.45 -24.47 -6.19
N ILE A 68 -14.61 -23.49 -5.82
CA ILE A 68 -15.00 -22.36 -4.97
C ILE A 68 -15.43 -21.13 -5.76
N ILE A 69 -15.33 -21.18 -7.09
CA ILE A 69 -15.77 -20.11 -7.99
C ILE A 69 -17.20 -20.48 -8.39
N GLU A 70 -18.17 -19.59 -8.21
CA GLU A 70 -19.55 -19.85 -8.61
C GLU A 70 -19.75 -19.61 -10.13
N GLN A 71 -20.80 -20.16 -10.72
CA GLN A 71 -21.11 -19.92 -12.14
C GLN A 71 -21.35 -18.41 -12.34
N ASN A 72 -20.90 -17.84 -13.47
CA ASN A 72 -21.13 -16.43 -13.82
C ASN A 72 -20.56 -15.40 -12.80
N THR A 73 -19.59 -15.79 -11.96
CA THR A 73 -18.94 -14.86 -11.04
C THR A 73 -17.91 -13.99 -11.78
N THR A 74 -18.07 -12.67 -11.69
CA THR A 74 -16.99 -11.73 -12.02
C THR A 74 -15.98 -11.67 -10.89
N ILE A 75 -14.73 -12.04 -11.17
CA ILE A 75 -13.63 -11.96 -10.23
C ILE A 75 -13.08 -10.53 -10.21
N LYS A 76 -13.09 -9.91 -9.02
CA LYS A 76 -12.50 -8.60 -8.76
C LYS A 76 -11.02 -8.78 -8.45
N LEU A 77 -10.18 -8.18 -9.29
CA LEU A 77 -8.73 -8.18 -9.14
C LEU A 77 -8.26 -6.84 -8.59
N GLY A 78 -7.31 -6.91 -7.66
CA GLY A 78 -6.49 -5.79 -7.26
C GLY A 78 -5.09 -5.97 -7.81
N PHE A 79 -4.39 -4.88 -8.12
CA PHE A 79 -2.97 -4.96 -8.41
C PHE A 79 -2.14 -3.96 -7.62
N ASN A 80 -0.90 -4.34 -7.33
CA ASN A 80 0.04 -3.56 -6.56
C ASN A 80 1.38 -3.45 -7.31
N ILE A 81 1.96 -2.26 -7.21
CA ILE A 81 3.30 -1.95 -7.69
C ILE A 81 3.98 -1.17 -6.58
N ASP A 82 4.93 -1.80 -5.90
CA ASP A 82 5.74 -1.17 -4.86
C ASP A 82 7.22 -1.54 -5.01
N SER A 83 8.10 -0.56 -4.85
CA SER A 83 9.54 -0.76 -4.99
C SER A 83 10.14 -1.22 -3.68
N PHE A 84 10.89 -2.31 -3.71
CA PHE A 84 11.69 -2.71 -2.55
C PHE A 84 13.15 -3.00 -2.93
N PRO A 85 14.10 -2.72 -2.03
CA PRO A 85 15.50 -3.05 -2.25
C PRO A 85 15.70 -4.57 -2.17
N LEU A 86 16.42 -5.15 -3.13
CA LEU A 86 16.79 -6.58 -3.08
C LEU A 86 17.92 -6.85 -2.08
N THR A 87 18.80 -5.87 -1.88
CA THR A 87 19.88 -5.96 -0.90
C THR A 87 20.00 -4.64 -0.15
N THR A 88 20.47 -4.71 1.09
CA THR A 88 20.69 -3.53 1.95
C THR A 88 21.83 -2.63 1.46
N SER A 89 22.70 -3.13 0.58
CA SER A 89 23.93 -2.48 0.14
C SER A 89 23.96 -2.07 -1.34
N SER A 90 22.90 -2.34 -2.11
CA SER A 90 22.84 -1.95 -3.54
C SER A 90 21.78 -0.89 -3.80
N LYS A 91 22.03 -0.05 -4.81
CA LYS A 91 21.05 0.89 -5.37
C LYS A 91 20.09 0.20 -6.37
N SER A 92 19.96 -1.12 -6.30
CA SER A 92 19.09 -1.85 -7.22
C SER A 92 17.62 -1.51 -6.97
N SER A 93 16.87 -1.39 -8.06
CA SER A 93 15.44 -1.15 -8.07
C SER A 93 14.74 -2.41 -8.53
N PHE A 94 13.96 -3.02 -7.63
CA PHE A 94 13.11 -4.16 -7.96
C PHE A 94 11.66 -3.74 -7.83
N LEU A 95 10.90 -3.96 -8.90
CA LEU A 95 9.55 -3.44 -9.04
C LEU A 95 8.67 -4.54 -9.65
N PRO A 96 7.99 -5.35 -8.81
CA PRO A 96 7.03 -6.32 -9.29
C PRO A 96 5.69 -5.66 -9.61
N ILE A 97 4.96 -6.30 -10.52
CA ILE A 97 3.53 -6.12 -10.73
C ILE A 97 2.87 -7.34 -10.10
N LEU A 98 2.07 -7.09 -9.05
CA LEU A 98 1.48 -8.12 -8.21
C LEU A 98 -0.05 -8.05 -8.35
N LEU A 99 -0.67 -9.16 -8.73
CA LEU A 99 -2.13 -9.33 -8.74
C LEU A 99 -2.62 -9.95 -7.44
N SER A 100 -3.88 -9.69 -7.12
CA SER A 100 -4.56 -10.31 -6.00
C SER A 100 -6.06 -10.38 -6.19
N PHE A 101 -6.71 -11.31 -5.49
CA PHE A 101 -8.17 -11.45 -5.49
C PHE A 101 -8.80 -10.57 -4.41
N VAL A 102 -9.90 -9.90 -4.74
CA VAL A 102 -10.58 -8.97 -3.83
C VAL A 102 -11.89 -9.54 -3.31
N ASN A 103 -12.71 -10.14 -4.17
CA ASN A 103 -14.04 -10.64 -3.81
C ASN A 103 -14.12 -12.16 -3.58
N ILE A 104 -12.98 -12.87 -3.54
CA ILE A 104 -12.94 -14.31 -3.29
C ILE A 104 -12.23 -14.57 -1.94
N PRO A 105 -12.96 -14.74 -0.82
CA PRO A 105 -12.37 -14.81 0.51
C PRO A 105 -11.27 -15.87 0.67
N LYS A 106 -11.48 -17.07 0.10
CA LYS A 106 -10.49 -18.17 0.15
C LYS A 106 -9.20 -17.86 -0.59
N LEU A 107 -9.23 -16.95 -1.58
CA LEU A 107 -8.07 -16.52 -2.35
C LEU A 107 -7.56 -15.13 -1.92
N PHE A 108 -8.19 -14.51 -0.92
CA PHE A 108 -7.91 -13.12 -0.55
C PHE A 108 -6.44 -12.93 -0.15
N ASN A 109 -5.81 -13.88 0.53
CA ASN A 109 -4.40 -13.74 0.94
C ASN A 109 -3.39 -14.18 -0.15
N ILE A 110 -3.86 -14.55 -1.35
CA ILE A 110 -2.98 -14.95 -2.45
C ILE A 110 -2.56 -13.70 -3.24
N VAL A 111 -1.25 -13.52 -3.36
CA VAL A 111 -0.61 -12.49 -4.18
C VAL A 111 0.21 -13.16 -5.29
N ILE A 112 0.03 -12.70 -6.52
CA ILE A 112 0.50 -13.34 -7.73
C ILE A 112 1.43 -12.39 -8.48
N PRO A 113 2.73 -12.69 -8.60
CA PRO A 113 3.60 -11.92 -9.47
C PRO A 113 3.28 -12.21 -10.94
N VAL A 114 3.05 -11.16 -11.73
CA VAL A 114 2.78 -11.26 -13.18
C VAL A 114 3.81 -10.53 -14.05
N GLY A 115 4.53 -9.59 -13.45
CA GLY A 115 5.63 -8.89 -14.09
C GLY A 115 6.68 -8.50 -13.06
N ILE A 116 7.94 -8.50 -13.44
CA ILE A 116 9.02 -8.10 -12.55
C ILE A 116 10.03 -7.27 -13.33
N TYR A 117 10.24 -6.04 -12.91
CA TYR A 117 11.34 -5.22 -13.36
C TYR A 117 12.50 -5.26 -12.36
N HIS A 118 13.72 -5.31 -12.89
CA HIS A 118 14.94 -5.13 -12.14
C HIS A 118 15.89 -4.17 -12.88
N GLY A 119 16.19 -3.04 -12.24
CA GLY A 119 17.17 -2.07 -12.70
C GLY A 119 18.33 -1.99 -11.71
N LYS A 120 19.58 -1.97 -12.20
CA LYS A 120 20.76 -1.94 -11.33
C LYS A 120 20.85 -0.67 -10.47
N PHE A 121 20.33 0.45 -10.98
CA PHE A 121 20.47 1.77 -10.33
C PHE A 121 19.21 2.64 -10.35
N LYS A 122 18.25 2.34 -11.23
CA LYS A 122 17.11 3.23 -11.50
C LYS A 122 15.84 2.41 -11.72
N LYS A 123 14.72 3.03 -11.33
CA LYS A 123 13.36 2.62 -11.73
C LYS A 123 13.19 2.75 -13.26
N PRO A 124 12.17 2.11 -13.86
CA PRO A 124 11.91 2.26 -15.30
C PRO A 124 11.70 3.74 -15.65
N SER A 125 12.19 4.17 -16.81
CA SER A 125 12.01 5.57 -17.26
C SER A 125 10.60 5.86 -17.76
N SER A 126 9.89 4.85 -18.25
CA SER A 126 8.55 4.96 -18.83
C SER A 126 7.59 4.01 -18.12
N SER A 127 6.47 4.54 -17.63
CA SER A 127 5.39 3.71 -17.07
C SER A 127 4.67 2.93 -18.16
N HIS A 128 4.56 3.47 -19.37
CA HIS A 128 4.03 2.77 -20.53
C HIS A 128 4.86 1.54 -20.88
N GLU A 129 6.17 1.69 -21.06
CA GLU A 129 7.05 0.54 -21.37
C GLU A 129 6.99 -0.50 -20.26
N PHE A 130 7.06 -0.06 -18.99
CA PHE A 130 6.99 -0.94 -17.83
C PHE A 130 5.70 -1.76 -17.77
N LEU A 131 4.55 -1.16 -18.09
CA LEU A 131 3.24 -1.80 -17.98
C LEU A 131 2.74 -2.42 -19.28
N GLN A 132 3.38 -2.18 -20.43
CA GLN A 132 2.88 -2.56 -21.76
C GLN A 132 2.41 -4.01 -21.85
N TYR A 133 3.22 -4.97 -21.41
CA TYR A 133 2.87 -6.40 -21.46
C TYR A 133 1.69 -6.72 -20.54
N PHE A 134 1.67 -6.12 -19.34
CA PHE A 134 0.59 -6.29 -18.38
C PHE A 134 -0.73 -5.68 -18.87
N THR A 135 -0.71 -4.45 -19.40
CA THR A 135 -1.92 -3.78 -19.90
C THR A 135 -2.49 -4.50 -21.12
N SER A 136 -1.63 -4.96 -22.02
CA SER A 136 -2.03 -5.72 -23.22
C SER A 136 -2.78 -7.01 -22.85
N GLU A 137 -2.23 -7.84 -21.96
CA GLU A 137 -2.91 -9.06 -21.51
C GLU A 137 -4.18 -8.74 -20.72
N MET A 138 -4.11 -7.81 -19.75
CA MET A 138 -5.26 -7.45 -18.93
C MET A 138 -6.43 -6.94 -19.77
N LYS A 139 -6.18 -6.16 -20.83
CA LYS A 139 -7.25 -5.67 -21.70
C LYS A 139 -8.01 -6.82 -22.38
N ILE A 140 -7.29 -7.85 -22.83
CA ILE A 140 -7.88 -9.05 -23.42
C ILE A 140 -8.70 -9.81 -22.36
N ILE A 141 -8.14 -10.02 -21.17
CA ILE A 141 -8.79 -10.74 -20.06
C ILE A 141 -10.05 -10.02 -19.59
N LEU A 142 -10.01 -8.70 -19.47
CA LEU A 142 -11.16 -7.90 -19.04
C LEU A 142 -12.29 -7.89 -20.09
N THR A 143 -11.95 -8.04 -21.37
CA THR A 143 -12.94 -8.05 -22.46
C THR A 143 -13.54 -9.44 -22.67
N ASN A 144 -12.68 -10.46 -22.70
CA ASN A 144 -13.04 -11.81 -23.15
C ASN A 144 -13.25 -12.79 -21.99
N GLY A 145 -12.75 -12.49 -20.78
CA GLY A 145 -12.65 -13.46 -19.70
C GLY A 145 -11.59 -14.52 -19.95
N ILE A 146 -11.58 -15.55 -19.10
CA ILE A 146 -10.74 -16.75 -19.24
C ILE A 146 -11.64 -17.99 -19.14
N SER A 147 -11.54 -18.89 -20.11
CA SER A 147 -12.28 -20.15 -20.12
C SER A 147 -11.47 -21.28 -19.47
N ILE A 148 -12.00 -21.88 -18.40
CA ILE A 148 -11.37 -22.98 -17.66
C ILE A 148 -12.38 -24.12 -17.48
N LYS A 149 -12.10 -25.31 -18.04
CA LYS A 149 -12.98 -26.50 -17.96
C LYS A 149 -14.45 -26.16 -18.27
N ASP A 150 -14.68 -25.55 -19.44
CA ASP A 150 -15.99 -25.11 -19.96
C ASP A 150 -16.71 -24.02 -19.15
N LYS A 151 -16.02 -23.43 -18.17
CA LYS A 151 -16.51 -22.28 -17.41
C LYS A 151 -15.84 -21.00 -17.84
N LEU A 152 -16.62 -20.04 -18.32
CA LEU A 152 -16.17 -18.69 -18.60
C LEU A 152 -16.12 -17.88 -17.30
N ILE A 153 -14.92 -17.38 -16.96
CA ILE A 153 -14.69 -16.52 -15.80
C ILE A 153 -14.44 -15.10 -16.31
N THR A 154 -15.23 -14.15 -15.83
CA THR A 154 -15.09 -12.72 -16.15
C THR A 154 -14.29 -12.00 -15.08
N PHE A 155 -13.67 -10.87 -15.42
CA PHE A 155 -12.78 -10.14 -14.52
C PHE A 155 -13.06 -8.64 -14.54
N GLU A 156 -12.81 -7.98 -13.40
CA GLU A 156 -12.72 -6.52 -13.30
C GLU A 156 -11.51 -6.11 -12.46
N ILE A 157 -10.97 -4.92 -12.70
CA ILE A 157 -9.96 -4.32 -11.81
C ILE A 157 -10.71 -3.45 -10.80
N SER A 158 -10.71 -3.85 -9.54
CA SER A 158 -11.39 -3.10 -8.48
C SER A 158 -10.47 -2.14 -7.73
N GLN A 159 -9.18 -2.46 -7.58
CA GLN A 159 -8.25 -1.64 -6.79
C GLN A 159 -6.81 -1.63 -7.33
N VAL A 160 -6.17 -0.47 -7.29
CA VAL A 160 -4.74 -0.29 -7.58
C VAL A 160 -4.07 0.29 -6.34
N VAL A 161 -3.31 -0.56 -5.65
CA VAL A 161 -2.71 -0.26 -4.36
C VAL A 161 -1.24 0.07 -4.57
N CYS A 162 -0.82 1.29 -4.27
CA CYS A 162 0.57 1.72 -4.46
C CYS A 162 0.93 2.88 -3.53
N ASP A 163 2.22 3.01 -3.23
CA ASP A 163 2.74 4.18 -2.52
C ASP A 163 2.63 5.45 -3.40
N ALA A 164 2.77 6.64 -2.80
CA ALA A 164 2.58 7.89 -3.55
C ALA A 164 3.56 8.06 -4.75
N PRO A 165 4.86 7.72 -4.63
CA PRO A 165 5.77 7.67 -5.77
C PRO A 165 5.32 6.73 -6.90
N ALA A 166 5.01 5.45 -6.61
CA ALA A 166 4.58 4.49 -7.63
C ALA A 166 3.25 4.91 -8.25
N LYS A 167 2.32 5.44 -7.45
CA LYS A 167 1.07 6.03 -7.93
C LYS A 167 1.30 7.12 -8.96
N SER A 168 2.16 8.10 -8.64
CA SER A 168 2.47 9.19 -9.57
C SER A 168 3.13 8.71 -10.86
N PHE A 169 3.90 7.62 -10.79
CA PHE A 169 4.57 7.01 -11.93
C PHE A 169 3.56 6.31 -12.86
N ILE A 170 2.71 5.42 -12.33
CA ILE A 170 1.75 4.67 -13.15
C ILE A 170 0.61 5.54 -13.67
N LEU A 171 0.23 6.59 -12.93
CA LEU A 171 -0.73 7.59 -13.40
C LEU A 171 -0.11 8.60 -14.36
N ASN A 172 1.22 8.65 -14.47
CA ASN A 172 1.93 9.65 -15.27
C ASN A 172 1.55 11.10 -14.91
N VAL A 173 1.53 11.40 -13.62
CA VAL A 173 1.14 12.69 -13.05
C VAL A 173 2.28 13.31 -12.25
N LYS A 174 2.14 14.58 -11.86
CA LYS A 174 3.07 15.23 -10.94
C LYS A 174 3.04 14.54 -9.57
N GLY A 175 4.19 14.59 -8.90
CA GLY A 175 4.38 13.89 -7.63
C GLY A 175 3.65 14.57 -6.48
N HIS A 176 3.59 13.87 -5.35
CA HIS A 176 2.93 14.29 -4.11
C HIS A 176 3.45 15.59 -3.46
N ASN A 177 4.56 16.17 -3.96
CA ASN A 177 5.11 17.44 -3.51
C ASN A 177 4.99 18.55 -4.58
N ALA A 178 4.14 18.38 -5.59
CA ALA A 178 3.92 19.39 -6.61
C ALA A 178 3.26 20.65 -6.01
N TYR A 179 3.72 21.83 -6.44
CA TYR A 179 3.15 23.10 -6.00
C TYR A 179 1.70 23.25 -6.44
N HIS A 180 1.42 22.98 -7.71
CA HIS A 180 0.06 22.96 -8.22
C HIS A 180 -0.49 21.54 -8.18
N HIS A 181 -1.57 21.34 -7.43
CA HIS A 181 -2.46 20.18 -7.50
C HIS A 181 -1.82 18.80 -7.26
N GLY A 182 -0.97 18.68 -6.24
CA GLY A 182 -0.26 17.43 -5.91
C GLY A 182 -1.09 16.30 -5.28
N CYS A 183 -2.38 16.52 -4.97
CA CYS A 183 -3.29 15.47 -4.50
C CYS A 183 -3.89 14.67 -5.67
N ASN A 184 -3.98 13.35 -5.51
CA ASN A 184 -4.59 12.48 -6.52
C ASN A 184 -6.12 12.46 -6.47
N SER A 185 -6.71 12.92 -5.35
CA SER A 185 -8.16 12.86 -5.12
C SER A 185 -8.87 14.21 -5.34
N CYS A 186 -8.16 15.33 -5.19
CA CYS A 186 -8.73 16.68 -5.32
C CYS A 186 -7.77 17.65 -6.02
N ILE A 187 -8.30 18.81 -6.40
CA ILE A 187 -7.60 19.90 -7.09
C ILE A 187 -7.07 20.93 -6.07
N VAL A 188 -6.37 20.46 -5.03
CA VAL A 188 -5.85 21.34 -3.97
C VAL A 188 -4.57 22.05 -4.40
N GLU A 189 -4.51 23.37 -4.26
CA GLU A 189 -3.27 24.11 -4.45
C GLU A 189 -2.33 23.94 -3.26
N GLY A 190 -1.06 23.70 -3.56
CA GLY A 190 0.00 23.62 -2.58
C GLY A 190 0.59 24.98 -2.27
N THR A 191 1.05 25.16 -1.03
CA THR A 191 1.77 26.36 -0.59
C THR A 191 3.13 25.96 -0.04
N TYR A 192 4.18 26.69 -0.45
CA TYR A 192 5.51 26.55 0.14
C TYR A 192 5.60 27.35 1.44
N ILE A 193 5.58 26.65 2.57
CA ILE A 193 5.75 27.26 3.89
C ILE A 193 7.26 27.35 4.22
N ASP A 194 7.69 28.53 4.67
CA ASP A 194 9.07 28.86 5.02
C ASP A 194 10.11 28.55 3.93
N ASN A 195 9.71 28.58 2.65
CA ASN A 195 10.53 28.19 1.49
C ASN A 195 11.15 26.78 1.59
N LYS A 196 10.58 25.89 2.42
CA LYS A 196 11.18 24.58 2.72
C LYS A 196 10.24 23.40 2.49
N ARG A 197 8.93 23.58 2.70
CA ARG A 197 8.00 22.44 2.71
C ARG A 197 6.73 22.77 1.94
N MET A 198 6.27 21.79 1.16
CA MET A 198 4.96 21.82 0.52
C MET A 198 3.87 21.45 1.52
N ALA A 199 2.84 22.29 1.62
CA ALA A 199 1.65 22.07 2.44
C ALA A 199 0.37 22.20 1.60
N TYR A 200 -0.65 21.41 1.92
CA TYR A 200 -1.97 21.44 1.29
C TYR A 200 -3.02 21.72 2.37
N LEU A 201 -3.38 22.99 2.52
CA LEU A 201 -4.17 23.49 3.66
C LEU A 201 -5.67 23.56 3.38
N ASP A 202 -6.08 23.69 2.12
CA ASP A 202 -7.50 23.68 1.75
C ASP A 202 -8.07 22.26 1.85
N LEU A 203 -9.14 22.11 2.62
CA LEU A 203 -9.82 20.83 2.88
C LEU A 203 -11.11 20.66 2.04
N ASN A 204 -11.48 21.68 1.27
CA ASN A 204 -12.71 21.74 0.47
C ASN A 204 -12.44 21.86 -1.03
N ALA A 205 -11.19 21.66 -1.45
CA ALA A 205 -10.81 21.65 -2.85
C ALA A 205 -11.69 20.68 -3.67
N PRO A 206 -12.10 21.04 -4.90
CA PRO A 206 -12.94 20.19 -5.74
C PRO A 206 -12.33 18.79 -5.94
N LEU A 207 -13.18 17.77 -5.92
CA LEU A 207 -12.75 16.39 -6.18
C LEU A 207 -12.45 16.20 -7.67
N ARG A 208 -11.47 15.34 -7.95
CA ARG A 208 -11.22 14.85 -9.31
C ARG A 208 -12.28 13.83 -9.69
N SER A 209 -12.63 13.79 -10.96
CA SER A 209 -13.45 12.73 -11.55
C SER A 209 -12.68 11.98 -12.63
N ASN A 210 -13.09 10.74 -12.92
CA ASN A 210 -12.54 9.96 -14.03
C ASN A 210 -12.62 10.70 -15.38
N LYS A 211 -13.71 11.44 -15.62
CA LYS A 211 -13.83 12.29 -16.81
C LYS A 211 -12.76 13.36 -16.85
N THR A 212 -12.60 14.15 -15.78
CA THR A 212 -11.59 15.23 -15.73
C THR A 212 -10.16 14.72 -15.85
N PHE A 213 -9.89 13.50 -15.37
CA PHE A 213 -8.59 12.84 -15.51
C PHE A 213 -8.33 12.43 -16.97
N ARG A 214 -9.26 11.70 -17.60
CA ARG A 214 -9.11 11.20 -18.98
C ARG A 214 -9.06 12.31 -20.01
N ASP A 215 -9.87 13.35 -19.81
CA ASP A 215 -9.89 14.56 -20.62
C ASP A 215 -8.64 15.45 -20.35
N LYS A 216 -7.80 15.10 -19.37
CA LYS A 216 -6.56 15.80 -18.99
C LYS A 216 -6.78 17.29 -18.70
N GLN A 217 -7.90 17.64 -18.08
CA GLN A 217 -8.31 19.04 -17.88
C GLN A 217 -7.36 19.83 -16.96
N ASP A 218 -6.66 19.14 -16.06
CA ASP A 218 -5.70 19.75 -15.14
C ASP A 218 -4.27 19.59 -15.68
N SER A 219 -3.80 20.56 -16.46
CA SER A 219 -2.44 20.59 -17.00
C SER A 219 -1.36 20.75 -15.93
N PHE A 220 -1.74 21.20 -14.72
CA PHE A 220 -0.83 21.27 -13.60
C PHE A 220 -0.63 19.92 -12.92
N TYR A 221 -1.55 18.97 -13.10
CA TYR A 221 -1.47 17.64 -12.50
C TYR A 221 -0.93 16.59 -13.48
N HIS A 222 -1.38 16.59 -14.73
CA HIS A 222 -0.96 15.59 -15.72
C HIS A 222 0.44 15.90 -16.26
N LYS A 223 1.25 14.85 -16.48
CA LYS A 223 2.48 14.97 -17.29
C LYS A 223 2.22 14.53 -18.71
N ASP A 224 1.55 13.39 -18.87
CA ASP A 224 1.13 12.77 -20.12
C ASP A 224 0.08 11.68 -19.79
N SER A 225 -0.36 10.89 -20.76
CA SER A 225 -1.36 9.84 -20.60
C SER A 225 -0.89 8.75 -19.63
N SER A 226 -1.81 8.16 -18.89
CA SER A 226 -1.55 6.99 -18.05
C SER A 226 -1.78 5.70 -18.83
N PRO A 227 -0.90 4.67 -18.71
CA PRO A 227 -1.20 3.33 -19.19
C PRO A 227 -2.49 2.74 -18.58
N LEU A 228 -2.96 3.24 -17.43
CA LEU A 228 -4.22 2.79 -16.83
C LEU A 228 -5.46 3.33 -17.53
N GLU A 229 -5.32 4.34 -18.40
CA GLU A 229 -6.43 4.82 -19.25
C GLU A 229 -6.89 3.74 -20.25
N GLU A 230 -6.06 2.73 -20.53
CA GLU A 230 -6.42 1.58 -21.37
C GLU A 230 -7.50 0.69 -20.76
N PHE A 231 -7.69 0.74 -19.44
CA PHE A 231 -8.65 -0.10 -18.74
C PHE A 231 -10.02 0.56 -18.60
N PRO A 232 -11.11 -0.22 -18.60
CA PRO A 232 -12.48 0.27 -18.36
C PRO A 232 -12.74 0.50 -16.87
N ILE A 233 -11.91 1.33 -16.23
CA ILE A 233 -12.00 1.67 -14.80
C ILE A 233 -12.22 3.17 -14.59
N ASP A 234 -12.79 3.50 -13.43
CA ASP A 234 -12.76 4.85 -12.89
C ASP A 234 -11.43 5.06 -12.17
N ILE A 235 -10.52 5.79 -12.81
CA ILE A 235 -9.13 5.95 -12.30
C ILE A 235 -9.11 6.59 -10.90
N THR A 236 -10.00 7.55 -10.65
CA THR A 236 -10.04 8.32 -9.39
C THR A 236 -10.50 7.50 -8.19
N SER A 237 -11.36 6.51 -8.40
CA SER A 237 -11.85 5.61 -7.34
C SER A 237 -11.07 4.30 -7.26
N THR A 238 -10.65 3.73 -8.40
CA THR A 238 -9.92 2.46 -8.46
C THR A 238 -8.46 2.61 -7.99
N VAL A 239 -7.82 3.77 -8.18
CA VAL A 239 -6.45 4.00 -7.67
C VAL A 239 -6.50 4.55 -6.24
N VAL A 240 -6.42 3.63 -5.28
CA VAL A 240 -6.79 3.88 -3.89
C VAL A 240 -5.76 4.69 -3.11
N LEU A 241 -6.21 5.52 -2.17
CA LEU A 241 -5.38 6.02 -1.07
C LEU A 241 -5.33 4.98 0.05
N GLU A 242 -4.31 4.14 0.03
CA GLU A 242 -4.20 3.05 1.00
C GLU A 242 -3.53 3.47 2.31
N TYR A 243 -3.93 2.86 3.42
CA TYR A 243 -3.62 3.41 4.75
C TYR A 243 -2.26 2.97 5.32
N MET A 244 -1.60 1.95 4.77
CA MET A 244 -0.29 1.50 5.27
C MET A 244 0.78 2.58 5.06
N HIS A 245 0.92 3.10 3.84
CA HIS A 245 1.87 4.17 3.53
C HIS A 245 1.34 5.54 3.96
N ASN A 246 0.04 5.80 3.77
CA ASN A 246 -0.54 7.09 4.08
C ASN A 246 -0.55 7.37 5.59
N ILE A 247 -1.10 6.43 6.39
CA ILE A 247 -1.31 6.62 7.82
C ILE A 247 -0.16 6.04 8.63
N CYS A 248 0.12 4.74 8.51
CA CYS A 248 1.08 4.09 9.41
C CYS A 248 2.51 4.61 9.18
N LEU A 249 3.02 4.51 7.95
CA LEU A 249 4.37 4.99 7.61
C LEU A 249 4.42 6.51 7.38
N GLY A 250 3.28 7.14 7.11
CA GLY A 250 3.16 8.56 6.81
C GLY A 250 2.85 9.42 8.03
N VAL A 251 1.60 9.41 8.49
CA VAL A 251 1.11 10.27 9.58
C VAL A 251 1.61 9.80 10.94
N MET A 252 1.38 8.54 11.31
CA MET A 252 1.70 7.99 12.62
C MET A 252 3.20 8.04 12.91
N LYS A 253 4.04 7.65 11.94
CA LYS A 253 5.49 7.81 12.02
C LYS A 253 5.90 9.25 12.33
N LYS A 254 5.33 10.25 11.63
CA LYS A 254 5.63 11.66 11.86
C LYS A 254 5.20 12.13 13.26
N LEU A 255 4.02 11.73 13.71
CA LEU A 255 3.54 12.06 15.06
C LEU A 255 4.51 11.58 16.14
N ILE A 256 4.92 10.30 16.10
CA ILE A 256 5.88 9.76 17.07
C ILE A 256 7.22 10.51 17.00
N VAL A 257 7.71 10.79 15.78
CA VAL A 257 8.96 11.56 15.61
C VAL A 257 8.82 12.98 16.19
N PHE A 258 7.66 13.64 16.09
CA PHE A 258 7.45 14.93 16.75
C PHE A 258 7.48 14.81 18.28
N TRP A 259 6.84 13.79 18.81
CA TRP A 259 6.74 13.58 20.25
C TRP A 259 8.07 13.18 20.88
N VAL A 260 8.95 12.50 20.14
CA VAL A 260 10.28 12.08 20.63
C VAL A 260 11.35 13.12 20.31
N LYS A 261 11.42 13.58 19.05
CA LYS A 261 12.53 14.38 18.50
C LYS A 261 12.13 15.79 18.05
N GLY A 262 10.84 16.14 18.06
CA GLY A 262 10.30 17.41 17.54
C GLY A 262 10.67 18.66 18.35
N LYS A 263 9.89 19.75 18.26
CA LYS A 263 10.12 20.93 19.09
C LYS A 263 9.59 20.71 20.53
N LYS A 264 10.18 21.37 21.54
CA LYS A 264 9.76 21.24 22.96
C LYS A 264 8.23 21.33 23.20
N PRO A 265 7.46 22.19 22.50
CA PRO A 265 6.00 22.27 22.70
C PRO A 265 5.26 20.97 22.39
N VAL A 266 5.76 20.16 21.45
CA VAL A 266 5.11 18.92 21.01
C VAL A 266 5.74 17.64 21.56
N ARG A 267 6.88 17.75 22.25
CA ARG A 267 7.56 16.58 22.83
C ARG A 267 6.81 16.01 24.03
N LEU A 268 6.98 14.70 24.23
CA LEU A 268 6.71 14.01 25.49
C LEU A 268 7.58 14.61 26.59
N VAL A 269 7.05 14.63 27.81
CA VAL A 269 7.82 15.05 28.99
C VAL A 269 8.86 13.99 29.34
N ASP A 270 8.44 12.72 29.34
CA ASP A 270 9.30 11.57 29.58
C ASP A 270 9.04 10.45 28.53
N PRO A 271 9.80 10.43 27.43
CA PRO A 271 9.74 9.36 26.44
C PRO A 271 10.19 7.99 26.97
N ASN A 272 10.98 7.94 28.03
CA ASN A 272 11.50 6.68 28.58
C ASN A 272 10.37 5.94 29.30
N ALA A 273 9.56 6.63 30.10
CA ALA A 273 8.38 6.05 30.73
C ALA A 273 7.39 5.44 29.71
N VAL A 274 7.22 6.06 28.54
CA VAL A 274 6.40 5.49 27.46
C VAL A 274 7.06 4.22 26.88
N SER A 275 8.37 4.24 26.72
CA SER A 275 9.13 3.10 26.20
C SER A 275 9.09 1.92 27.16
N GLU A 276 9.26 2.13 28.46
CA GLU A 276 9.11 1.09 29.50
C GLU A 276 7.73 0.46 29.47
N GLU A 277 6.67 1.26 29.39
CA GLU A 277 5.30 0.76 29.27
C GLU A 277 5.11 -0.09 28.00
N LEU A 278 5.66 0.34 26.86
CA LEU A 278 5.62 -0.45 25.62
C LEU A 278 6.30 -1.81 25.78
N ILE A 279 7.44 -1.87 26.50
CA ILE A 279 8.12 -3.14 26.79
C ILE A 279 7.29 -4.01 27.72
N ASN A 280 6.68 -3.45 28.77
CA ASN A 280 5.82 -4.18 29.68
C ASN A 280 4.58 -4.76 28.98
N LEU A 281 4.05 -4.05 27.98
CA LEU A 281 2.91 -4.54 27.20
C LEU A 281 3.22 -5.79 26.38
N LYS A 282 4.49 -6.11 26.10
CA LYS A 282 4.86 -7.26 25.25
C LYS A 282 4.26 -8.59 25.73
N CYS A 283 4.18 -8.82 27.03
CA CYS A 283 3.65 -10.08 27.58
C CYS A 283 2.13 -10.21 27.45
N TYR A 284 1.43 -9.11 27.14
CA TYR A 284 -0.03 -9.08 26.96
C TYR A 284 -0.45 -9.07 25.49
N LEU A 285 0.50 -8.98 24.54
CA LEU A 285 0.17 -9.02 23.12
C LEU A 285 -0.03 -10.48 22.64
N PRO A 286 -1.17 -10.77 21.97
CA PRO A 286 -1.40 -12.06 21.34
C PRO A 286 -0.38 -12.37 20.24
N SER A 287 -0.22 -13.67 19.93
CA SER A 287 0.71 -14.17 18.90
C SER A 287 0.39 -13.70 17.47
N GLU A 288 -0.85 -13.27 17.23
CA GLU A 288 -1.35 -12.74 15.97
C GLU A 288 -0.66 -11.42 15.58
N PHE A 289 -0.07 -10.72 16.55
CA PHE A 289 0.75 -9.55 16.28
C PHE A 289 2.14 -9.98 15.79
N ASN A 290 2.35 -9.89 14.48
CA ASN A 290 3.62 -10.23 13.82
C ASN A 290 4.88 -9.56 14.39
N ARG A 291 4.74 -8.44 15.11
CA ARG A 291 5.84 -7.72 15.77
C ARG A 291 5.38 -7.21 17.12
N LEU A 292 6.20 -7.45 18.14
CA LEU A 292 6.00 -6.92 19.48
C LEU A 292 6.44 -5.44 19.56
N PRO A 293 5.87 -4.64 20.48
CA PRO A 293 6.24 -3.24 20.68
C PRO A 293 7.75 -3.08 20.93
N ARG A 294 8.33 -2.01 20.41
CA ARG A 294 9.73 -1.64 20.64
C ARG A 294 9.82 -0.27 21.31
N LEU A 295 11.02 0.10 21.72
CA LEU A 295 11.32 1.39 22.34
C LEU A 295 11.02 2.54 21.36
N LEU A 296 10.59 3.69 21.89
CA LEU A 296 10.33 4.88 21.07
C LEU A 296 11.60 5.43 20.40
N GLU A 297 12.78 5.20 20.98
CA GLU A 297 14.06 5.60 20.39
C GLU A 297 14.27 4.99 19.00
N GLU A 298 13.79 3.76 18.79
CA GLU A 298 13.89 3.03 17.54
C GLU A 298 12.78 3.36 16.54
N CYS A 299 11.89 4.33 16.84
CA CYS A 299 10.67 4.58 16.06
C CYS A 299 10.93 4.85 14.57
N GLU A 300 12.09 5.39 14.20
CA GLU A 300 12.45 5.61 12.80
C GLU A 300 12.64 4.31 12.00
N HIS A 301 12.95 3.22 12.69
CA HIS A 301 13.14 1.87 12.15
C HIS A 301 11.91 0.96 12.34
N TRP A 302 10.82 1.49 12.89
CA TRP A 302 9.57 0.74 12.99
C TRP A 302 9.00 0.45 11.59
N LYS A 303 8.42 -0.74 11.47
CA LYS A 303 7.67 -1.18 10.29
C LYS A 303 6.22 -0.73 10.40
N ALA A 304 5.51 -0.75 9.27
CA ALA A 304 4.11 -0.32 9.21
C ALA A 304 3.22 -1.03 10.24
N THR A 305 3.45 -2.32 10.49
CA THR A 305 2.69 -3.11 11.48
C THR A 305 2.85 -2.58 12.90
N GLU A 306 4.03 -2.06 13.25
CA GLU A 306 4.30 -1.53 14.59
C GLU A 306 3.63 -0.17 14.78
N PHE A 307 3.67 0.69 13.75
CA PHE A 307 2.88 1.93 13.74
C PHE A 307 1.37 1.65 13.78
N ARG A 308 0.89 0.61 13.09
CA ARG A 308 -0.51 0.18 13.16
C ARG A 308 -0.88 -0.25 14.58
N THR A 309 -0.06 -1.10 15.21
CA THR A 309 -0.28 -1.54 16.59
C THR A 309 -0.31 -0.35 17.56
N PHE A 310 0.63 0.58 17.40
CA PHE A 310 0.66 1.80 18.19
C PHE A 310 -0.60 2.65 17.98
N LEU A 311 -0.97 2.90 16.72
CA LEU A 311 -2.14 3.70 16.39
C LEU A 311 -3.42 3.11 16.98
N LEU A 312 -3.65 1.80 16.83
CA LEU A 312 -4.94 1.18 17.13
C LEU A 312 -5.09 0.69 18.57
N TYR A 313 -3.99 0.29 19.23
CA TYR A 313 -4.03 -0.45 20.48
C TYR A 313 -3.17 0.17 21.58
N THR A 314 -1.84 0.22 21.40
CA THR A 314 -0.95 0.56 22.51
C THR A 314 -0.86 2.06 22.76
N GLY A 315 -0.90 2.89 21.71
CA GLY A 315 -0.79 4.35 21.78
C GLY A 315 -1.78 5.02 22.74
N PRO A 316 -3.09 4.75 22.66
CA PRO A 316 -4.09 5.32 23.59
C PRO A 316 -3.77 5.06 25.06
N THR A 317 -3.21 3.89 25.36
CA THR A 317 -2.85 3.47 26.72
C THR A 317 -1.54 4.13 27.17
N VAL A 318 -0.47 4.00 26.38
CA VAL A 318 0.87 4.43 26.81
C VAL A 318 1.03 5.95 26.81
N LEU A 319 0.26 6.68 25.99
CA LEU A 319 0.33 8.14 25.93
C LEU A 319 -0.51 8.83 27.03
N LYS A 320 -1.47 8.13 27.64
CA LYS A 320 -2.34 8.71 28.66
C LYS A 320 -1.52 9.17 29.87
N GLY A 321 -1.64 10.44 30.22
CA GLY A 321 -0.88 11.07 31.30
C GLY A 321 0.58 11.40 30.96
N ARG A 322 1.09 11.00 29.78
CA ARG A 322 2.49 11.20 29.35
C ARG A 322 2.61 12.17 28.18
N LEU A 323 1.57 12.30 27.36
CA LEU A 323 1.43 13.31 26.31
C LEU A 323 0.52 14.46 26.79
N LYS A 324 0.85 15.70 26.40
CA LYS A 324 0.06 16.89 26.76
C LYS A 324 -1.39 16.73 26.29
N GLN A 325 -2.35 17.13 27.13
CA GLN A 325 -3.78 16.87 26.89
C GLN A 325 -4.31 17.31 25.52
N PRO A 326 -3.96 18.50 24.98
CA PRO A 326 -4.39 18.88 23.63
C PRO A 326 -3.87 17.92 22.54
N LEU A 327 -2.60 17.51 22.62
CA LEU A 327 -1.99 16.59 21.66
C LEU A 327 -2.55 15.16 21.79
N LEU A 328 -2.90 14.75 23.01
CA LEU A 328 -3.57 13.47 23.24
C LEU A 328 -4.97 13.47 22.62
N LYS A 329 -5.78 14.52 22.84
CA LYS A 329 -7.09 14.65 22.21
C LYS A 329 -6.98 14.64 20.68
N HIS A 330 -6.01 15.37 20.13
CA HIS A 330 -5.70 15.37 18.70
C HIS A 330 -5.35 13.98 18.19
N PHE A 331 -4.46 13.23 18.87
CA PHE A 331 -4.17 11.84 18.52
C PHE A 331 -5.41 10.94 18.60
N MET A 332 -6.28 11.13 19.58
CA MET A 332 -7.50 10.34 19.72
C MET A 332 -8.46 10.53 18.54
N LEU A 333 -8.53 11.71 17.90
CA LEU A 333 -9.30 11.89 16.66
C LEU A 333 -8.85 10.90 15.57
N LEU A 334 -7.54 10.79 15.36
CA LEU A 334 -6.98 9.83 14.40
C LEU A 334 -7.21 8.38 14.85
N ASN A 335 -6.97 8.06 16.12
CA ASN A 335 -7.20 6.71 16.65
C ASN A 335 -8.65 6.27 16.43
N TYR A 336 -9.63 7.06 16.86
CA TYR A 336 -11.04 6.71 16.76
C TYR A 336 -11.50 6.62 15.31
N ALA A 337 -11.17 7.60 14.47
CA ALA A 337 -11.56 7.57 13.06
C ALA A 337 -11.04 6.32 12.35
N ILE A 338 -9.77 5.95 12.56
CA ILE A 338 -9.20 4.77 11.91
C ILE A 338 -9.74 3.47 12.49
N ARG A 339 -10.06 3.40 13.79
CA ARG A 339 -10.76 2.23 14.36
C ARG A 339 -12.15 2.03 13.74
N LEU A 340 -12.89 3.11 13.51
CA LEU A 340 -14.19 3.03 12.83
C LEU A 340 -14.04 2.54 11.39
N LEU A 341 -13.10 3.09 10.63
CA LEU A 341 -12.90 2.77 9.22
C LEU A 341 -12.26 1.39 8.96
N ILE A 342 -11.53 0.82 9.93
CA ILE A 342 -10.99 -0.56 9.86
C ILE A 342 -12.05 -1.61 10.23
N SER A 343 -13.01 -1.27 11.09
CA SER A 343 -14.03 -2.23 11.53
C SER A 343 -15.05 -2.49 10.42
N SER A 344 -15.19 -3.75 9.99
CA SER A 344 -16.17 -4.16 8.97
C SER A 344 -17.62 -3.83 9.32
N GLU A 345 -17.95 -3.78 10.62
CA GLU A 345 -19.27 -3.44 11.13
C GLU A 345 -19.52 -1.92 11.12
N ASN A 346 -18.49 -1.13 11.44
CA ASN A 346 -18.64 0.30 11.69
C ASN A 346 -18.25 1.19 10.51
N CYS A 347 -17.47 0.69 9.56
CA CYS A 347 -16.85 1.50 8.52
C CYS A 347 -17.84 2.20 7.58
N TYR A 348 -19.03 1.63 7.42
CA TYR A 348 -20.15 2.23 6.66
C TYR A 348 -21.05 3.07 7.57
N THR A 349 -21.53 2.50 8.68
CA THR A 349 -22.48 3.15 9.60
C THR A 349 -21.94 4.45 10.20
N HIS A 350 -20.66 4.46 10.56
CA HIS A 350 -19.99 5.59 11.20
C HIS A 350 -19.02 6.31 10.26
N ASN A 351 -19.16 6.12 8.93
CA ASN A 351 -18.25 6.67 7.93
C ASN A 351 -18.17 8.20 8.01
N ASN A 352 -19.32 8.88 8.05
CA ASN A 352 -19.38 10.34 8.13
C ASN A 352 -18.74 10.88 9.41
N LEU A 353 -18.97 10.22 10.55
CA LEU A 353 -18.33 10.59 11.82
C LEU A 353 -16.80 10.48 11.72
N ALA A 354 -16.29 9.38 11.14
CA ALA A 354 -14.87 9.22 10.91
C ALA A 354 -14.32 10.29 9.95
N LYS A 355 -15.07 10.65 8.90
CA LYS A 355 -14.70 11.72 7.96
C LYS A 355 -14.56 13.07 8.67
N ASP A 356 -15.50 13.41 9.53
CA ASP A 356 -15.48 14.66 10.30
C ASP A 356 -14.30 14.69 11.28
N MET A 357 -14.04 13.58 11.98
CA MET A 357 -12.87 13.44 12.85
C MET A 357 -11.54 13.60 12.09
N LEU A 358 -11.43 13.04 10.88
CA LEU A 358 -10.23 13.18 10.05
C LEU A 358 -10.06 14.61 9.54
N LYS A 359 -11.14 15.26 9.10
CA LYS A 359 -11.09 16.69 8.71
C LYS A 359 -10.66 17.57 9.89
N GLN A 360 -11.23 17.34 11.07
CA GLN A 360 -10.82 18.05 12.29
C GLN A 360 -9.35 17.79 12.63
N PHE A 361 -8.90 16.54 12.56
CA PHE A 361 -7.51 16.17 12.79
C PHE A 361 -6.56 16.94 11.85
N VAL A 362 -6.89 17.01 10.56
CA VAL A 362 -6.07 17.73 9.56
C VAL A 362 -6.07 19.24 9.82
N HIS A 363 -7.23 19.81 10.12
CA HIS A 363 -7.37 21.23 10.45
C HIS A 363 -6.49 21.65 11.65
N GLU A 364 -6.55 20.88 12.74
CA GLU A 364 -5.78 21.15 13.96
C GLU A 364 -4.28 20.80 13.83
N TYR A 365 -3.89 20.00 12.82
CA TYR A 365 -2.52 19.55 12.64
C TYR A 365 -1.55 20.73 12.47
N GLY A 366 -1.95 21.72 11.68
CA GLY A 366 -1.14 22.92 11.41
C GLY A 366 -0.83 23.70 12.68
N SER A 367 -1.81 23.88 13.57
CA SER A 367 -1.62 24.60 14.83
C SER A 367 -0.70 23.88 15.82
N PHE A 368 -0.73 22.54 15.84
CA PHE A 368 0.09 21.77 16.77
C PHE A 368 1.53 21.57 16.27
N TYR A 369 1.69 21.18 15.00
CA TYR A 369 2.97 20.72 14.47
C TYR A 369 3.60 21.71 13.47
N GLY A 370 2.83 22.67 12.98
CA GLY A 370 3.18 23.65 11.96
C GLY A 370 2.52 23.35 10.62
N GLU A 371 2.01 24.38 9.96
CA GLU A 371 1.30 24.28 8.66
C GLU A 371 2.15 23.61 7.57
N GLY A 372 3.45 23.89 7.54
CA GLY A 372 4.40 23.25 6.61
C GLY A 372 4.51 21.72 6.74
N TYR A 373 3.88 21.11 7.75
CA TYR A 373 3.85 19.66 7.92
C TYR A 373 2.53 19.01 7.47
N VAL A 374 1.53 19.80 7.05
CA VAL A 374 0.29 19.34 6.40
C VAL A 374 0.58 18.98 4.94
N GLY A 375 1.52 18.06 4.73
CA GLY A 375 1.87 17.55 3.40
C GLY A 375 0.89 16.49 2.92
N TYR A 376 1.17 15.88 1.76
CA TYR A 376 0.31 14.92 1.06
C TYR A 376 -0.35 13.87 1.98
N ASN A 377 0.43 13.23 2.85
CA ASN A 377 -0.11 12.16 3.70
C ASN A 377 -1.15 12.67 4.71
N VAL A 378 -0.93 13.85 5.28
CA VAL A 378 -1.84 14.45 6.26
C VAL A 378 -3.08 14.95 5.55
N HIS A 379 -2.93 15.71 4.46
CA HIS A 379 -4.04 16.18 3.65
C HIS A 379 -4.91 15.02 3.14
N GLY A 380 -4.29 13.94 2.65
CA GLY A 380 -4.99 12.77 2.12
C GLY A 380 -5.96 12.10 3.09
N LEU A 381 -5.79 12.29 4.41
CA LEU A 381 -6.71 11.73 5.41
C LEU A 381 -8.18 12.12 5.16
N ILE A 382 -8.43 13.32 4.62
CA ILE A 382 -9.81 13.81 4.39
C ILE A 382 -10.56 13.01 3.31
N HIS A 383 -9.85 12.21 2.51
CA HIS A 383 -10.41 11.40 1.42
C HIS A 383 -10.59 9.92 1.79
N LEU A 384 -10.04 9.46 2.93
CA LEU A 384 -10.03 8.04 3.28
C LEU A 384 -11.43 7.44 3.45
N ALA A 385 -12.32 8.18 4.12
CA ALA A 385 -13.68 7.74 4.35
C ALA A 385 -14.43 7.49 3.03
N ASP A 386 -14.15 8.29 2.00
CA ASP A 386 -14.75 8.15 0.66
C ASP A 386 -14.28 6.86 -0.03
N PHE A 387 -13.00 6.50 0.09
CA PHE A 387 -12.50 5.21 -0.43
C PHE A 387 -13.12 4.02 0.30
N VAL A 388 -13.40 4.14 1.61
CA VAL A 388 -14.03 3.07 2.40
C VAL A 388 -15.45 2.76 1.93
N LEU A 389 -16.21 3.78 1.49
CA LEU A 389 -17.54 3.55 0.93
C LEU A 389 -17.51 2.71 -0.37
N ILE A 390 -16.40 2.76 -1.11
CA ILE A 390 -16.24 2.06 -2.39
C ILE A 390 -15.63 0.67 -2.20
N HIS A 391 -14.57 0.57 -1.40
CA HIS A 391 -13.71 -0.63 -1.30
C HIS A 391 -13.94 -1.44 -0.02
N GLY A 392 -14.79 -0.95 0.89
CA GLY A 392 -15.03 -1.54 2.20
C GLY A 392 -14.02 -1.08 3.24
N ASN A 393 -13.88 -1.84 4.33
CA ASN A 393 -12.99 -1.41 5.41
C ASN A 393 -11.53 -1.29 4.94
N LEU A 394 -10.74 -0.50 5.67
CA LEU A 394 -9.37 -0.14 5.29
C LEU A 394 -8.43 -1.33 5.04
N ASP A 395 -8.67 -2.50 5.66
CA ASP A 395 -7.82 -3.68 5.44
C ASP A 395 -8.00 -4.31 4.05
N LEU A 396 -9.16 -4.15 3.43
CA LEU A 396 -9.49 -4.78 2.14
C LEU A 396 -8.69 -4.21 0.96
N PHE A 397 -8.25 -2.96 1.07
CA PHE A 397 -7.51 -2.24 0.02
C PHE A 397 -6.14 -1.72 0.50
N SER A 398 -5.55 -2.38 1.49
CA SER A 398 -4.26 -2.00 2.06
C SER A 398 -3.06 -2.71 1.44
N ALA A 399 -1.89 -2.09 1.51
CA ALA A 399 -0.63 -2.72 1.11
C ALA A 399 -0.10 -3.75 2.13
N PHE A 400 -0.75 -3.98 3.28
CA PHE A 400 -0.34 -5.03 4.24
C PHE A 400 -0.44 -6.45 3.68
N LYS A 401 -1.28 -6.63 2.66
CA LYS A 401 -1.50 -7.89 1.97
C LYS A 401 -0.30 -8.32 1.11
N VAL A 402 0.58 -7.38 0.76
CA VAL A 402 1.61 -7.52 -0.28
C VAL A 402 3.01 -7.67 0.30
#